data_AF-A0A820AFY9-F1
#
_entry.id   AF-A0A820AFY9-F1
#
_cell.length_a   1.000
_cell.length_b   1.000
_cell.length_c   1.000
_cell.angle_alpha   90.00
_cell.angle_beta   90.00
_cell.angle_gamma   90.00
#
_symmetry.space_group_name_H-M   'P 1'
#
loop_
_entity.id
_entity.type
_entity.pdbx_description
1 polymer ?
#
loop_
_entity_poly.entity_id
_entity_poly.type
_entity_poly.pdbx_seq_one_letter_code
_entity_poly.pdbx_strand_id
1 'polypeptide(L)'
;MFLPDFFSYFNYFNAQTSAWLRVFICWDRYLSLSRLHKTWFSHSKNVLTIIACVIACCTIINGQFLIFGCSFNTDGSITVESATFQIYPTWDYLNLALYNCAPFILMVIFNSGVIYHLIRLRRTSTVQNSRIQHRPISITLVITTFLFLIMTIPGTVGYAFFSNTASDTILYFLDGLLYSYHTLSFPLYIITFDEFRREGFEIITCNRNNRRVVPQTQTQTGVALQTINSTKVITIAR
;
A
#
# COMPACT_ATOMS: atom_id res chain seq x y z
N MET A 1 -17.64 12.12 27.02
CA MET A 1 -17.99 10.72 26.69
C MET A 1 -17.45 10.31 25.32
N PHE A 2 -17.72 11.04 24.23
CA PHE A 2 -17.31 10.63 22.87
C PHE A 2 -15.79 10.62 22.56
N LEU A 3 -15.00 11.46 23.25
CA LEU A 3 -13.60 11.69 22.87
C LEU A 3 -12.68 10.46 23.07
N PRO A 4 -12.72 9.73 24.21
CA PRO A 4 -11.92 8.52 24.41
C PRO A 4 -12.32 7.37 23.47
N ASP A 5 -13.62 7.17 23.25
CA ASP A 5 -14.14 6.15 22.33
C ASP A 5 -13.66 6.43 20.90
N PHE A 6 -13.67 7.70 20.50
CA PHE A 6 -13.14 8.13 19.21
C PHE A 6 -11.64 7.84 19.08
N PHE A 7 -10.83 8.11 20.11
CA PHE A 7 -9.39 7.81 20.07
C PHE A 7 -9.12 6.31 20.01
N SER A 8 -9.85 5.51 20.79
CA SER A 8 -9.75 4.04 20.75
C SER A 8 -10.10 3.50 19.36
N TYR A 9 -11.23 3.93 18.80
CA TYR A 9 -11.62 3.61 17.42
C TYR A 9 -10.54 4.01 16.42
N PHE A 10 -10.08 5.26 16.46
CA PHE A 10 -9.15 5.82 15.49
C PHE A 10 -7.80 5.08 15.52
N ASN A 11 -7.37 4.64 16.70
CA ASN A 11 -6.14 3.88 16.87
C ASN A 11 -6.16 2.57 16.07
N TYR A 12 -7.18 1.73 16.30
CA TYR A 12 -7.32 0.45 15.61
C TYR A 12 -7.66 0.63 14.12
N PHE A 13 -8.55 1.57 13.81
CA PHE A 13 -8.97 1.87 12.45
C PHE A 13 -7.80 2.26 11.55
N ASN A 14 -6.93 3.17 12.00
CA ASN A 14 -5.80 3.64 11.20
C ASN A 14 -4.76 2.54 10.99
N ALA A 15 -4.45 1.79 12.04
CA ALA A 15 -3.51 0.69 11.99
C ALA A 15 -3.99 -0.36 10.96
N GLN A 16 -5.22 -0.85 11.11
CA GLN A 16 -5.82 -1.83 10.20
C GLN A 16 -5.90 -1.33 8.76
N THR A 17 -6.42 -0.11 8.56
CA THR A 17 -6.53 0.49 7.22
C THR A 17 -5.15 0.60 6.56
N SER A 18 -4.13 1.04 7.31
CA SER A 18 -2.75 1.15 6.81
C SER A 18 -2.19 -0.20 6.38
N ALA A 19 -2.32 -1.25 7.20
CA ALA A 19 -1.83 -2.59 6.87
C ALA A 19 -2.52 -3.16 5.62
N TRP A 20 -3.85 -3.08 5.55
CA TRP A 20 -4.59 -3.61 4.40
C TRP A 20 -4.31 -2.82 3.13
N LEU A 21 -4.17 -1.50 3.18
CA LEU A 21 -3.75 -0.71 2.01
C LEU A 21 -2.38 -1.16 1.48
N ARG A 22 -1.42 -1.50 2.35
CA ARG A 22 -0.14 -2.06 1.91
C ARG A 22 -0.27 -3.42 1.23
N VAL A 23 -1.15 -4.29 1.73
CA VAL A 23 -1.46 -5.57 1.07
C VAL A 23 -1.96 -5.33 -0.34
N PHE A 24 -2.91 -4.40 -0.53
CA PHE A 24 -3.44 -4.06 -1.86
C PHE A 24 -2.39 -3.44 -2.78
N ILE A 25 -1.47 -2.62 -2.25
CA ILE A 25 -0.33 -2.10 -3.03
C ILE A 25 0.58 -3.25 -3.48
N CYS A 26 0.92 -4.19 -2.58
CA CYS A 26 1.74 -5.35 -2.94
C CYS A 26 1.04 -6.22 -3.99
N TRP A 27 -0.27 -6.42 -3.84
CA TRP A 27 -1.10 -7.14 -4.79
C TRP A 27 -1.11 -6.45 -6.17
N ASP A 28 -1.33 -5.14 -6.23
CA ASP A 28 -1.27 -4.39 -7.49
C ASP A 28 0.06 -4.61 -8.21
N ARG A 29 1.18 -4.45 -7.49
CA ARG A 29 2.52 -4.66 -8.07
C ARG A 29 2.71 -6.08 -8.57
N TYR A 30 2.24 -7.07 -7.82
CA TYR A 30 2.24 -8.45 -8.25
C TYR A 30 1.42 -8.65 -9.55
N LEU A 31 0.22 -8.09 -9.64
CA LEU A 31 -0.62 -8.18 -10.85
C LEU A 31 0.04 -7.49 -12.04
N SER A 32 0.62 -6.30 -11.82
CA SER A 32 1.26 -5.51 -12.87
C SER A 32 2.49 -6.20 -13.47
N LEU A 33 3.17 -7.06 -12.70
CA LEU A 33 4.32 -7.83 -13.18
C LEU A 33 3.95 -9.22 -13.69
N SER A 34 2.90 -9.84 -13.16
CA SER A 34 2.46 -11.18 -13.55
C SER A 34 1.66 -11.20 -14.84
N ARG A 35 0.88 -10.15 -15.13
CA ARG A 35 0.03 -10.04 -16.32
C ARG A 35 0.52 -8.92 -17.24
N LEU A 36 0.60 -9.21 -18.55
CA LEU A 36 0.92 -8.19 -19.56
C LEU A 36 -0.23 -7.21 -19.83
N HIS A 37 -1.44 -7.53 -19.38
CA HIS A 37 -2.64 -6.74 -19.64
C HIS A 37 -2.82 -5.65 -18.57
N LYS A 38 -3.41 -4.50 -18.95
CA LYS A 38 -3.78 -3.41 -18.02
C LYS A 38 -4.49 -3.99 -16.79
N THR A 39 -3.91 -3.77 -15.62
CA THR A 39 -4.48 -4.17 -14.32
C THR A 39 -5.63 -3.25 -13.96
N TRP A 40 -6.49 -3.69 -13.02
CA TRP A 40 -7.60 -2.85 -12.52
C TRP A 40 -7.11 -1.53 -11.91
N PHE A 41 -5.93 -1.53 -11.30
CA PHE A 41 -5.27 -0.34 -10.75
C PHE A 41 -4.72 0.63 -11.81
N SER A 42 -4.72 0.27 -13.10
CA SER A 42 -4.39 1.20 -14.18
C SER A 42 -5.38 2.36 -14.30
N HIS A 43 -6.56 2.24 -13.68
CA HIS A 43 -7.60 3.26 -13.71
C HIS A 43 -7.79 3.88 -12.32
N SER A 44 -7.59 5.20 -12.22
CA SER A 44 -7.72 5.95 -10.96
C SER A 44 -9.06 5.76 -10.25
N LYS A 45 -10.15 5.60 -11.01
CA LYS A 45 -11.49 5.31 -10.47
C LYS A 45 -11.52 3.99 -9.69
N ASN A 46 -10.92 2.93 -10.24
CA ASN A 46 -10.90 1.62 -9.59
C ASN A 46 -10.02 1.65 -8.33
N VAL A 47 -8.89 2.36 -8.37
CA VAL A 47 -8.02 2.54 -7.20
C VAL A 47 -8.79 3.23 -6.08
N LEU A 48 -9.54 4.29 -6.40
CA LEU A 48 -10.37 5.00 -5.43
C LEU A 48 -11.47 4.08 -4.87
N THR A 49 -12.13 3.28 -5.71
CA THR A 49 -13.13 2.30 -5.26
C THR A 49 -12.52 1.29 -4.30
N ILE A 50 -11.34 0.74 -4.59
CA ILE A 50 -10.66 -0.22 -3.71
C ILE A 50 -10.33 0.44 -2.36
N ILE A 51 -9.74 1.65 -2.37
CA ILE A 51 -9.44 2.40 -1.14
C ILE A 51 -10.71 2.64 -0.32
N ALA A 52 -11.79 3.09 -0.97
CA ALA A 52 -13.07 3.31 -0.30
C ALA A 52 -13.65 2.02 0.29
N CYS A 53 -13.54 0.89 -0.41
CA CYS A 53 -13.95 -0.41 0.11
C CYS A 53 -13.12 -0.83 1.33
N VAL A 54 -11.79 -0.67 1.29
CA VAL A 54 -10.91 -0.98 2.43
C VAL A 54 -11.28 -0.14 3.64
N ILE A 55 -11.45 1.18 3.44
CA ILE A 55 -11.87 2.10 4.49
C ILE A 55 -13.23 1.68 5.06
N ALA A 56 -14.22 1.43 4.21
CA ALA A 56 -15.56 1.02 4.65
C ALA A 56 -15.53 -0.30 5.45
N CYS A 57 -14.80 -1.30 4.98
CA CYS A 57 -14.62 -2.56 5.71
C CYS A 57 -13.95 -2.35 7.07
N CYS A 58 -12.87 -1.56 7.14
CA CYS A 58 -12.19 -1.27 8.40
C CYS A 58 -13.08 -0.45 9.35
N THR A 59 -13.86 0.49 8.84
CA THR A 59 -14.85 1.25 9.64
C THR A 59 -15.88 0.32 10.27
N ILE A 60 -16.41 -0.64 9.49
CA ILE A 60 -17.40 -1.61 10.00
C ILE A 60 -16.79 -2.49 11.08
N ILE A 61 -15.61 -3.06 10.83
CA ILE A 61 -14.92 -3.96 11.77
C ILE A 61 -14.60 -3.26 13.10
N ASN A 62 -14.15 -2.00 13.05
CA ASN A 62 -13.77 -1.24 14.24
C ASN A 62 -14.94 -0.44 14.84
N GLY A 63 -16.11 -0.41 14.21
CA GLY A 63 -17.24 0.44 14.63
C GLY A 63 -17.70 0.18 16.06
N GLN A 64 -17.49 -1.02 16.59
CA GLN A 64 -17.80 -1.37 17.98
C GLN A 64 -17.06 -0.51 19.01
N PHE A 65 -15.86 0.00 18.71
CA PHE A 65 -15.11 0.88 19.63
C PHE A 65 -15.72 2.27 19.79
N LEU A 66 -16.52 2.72 18.83
CA LEU A 66 -17.25 4.00 18.96
C LEU A 66 -18.38 3.92 19.99
N ILE A 67 -18.84 2.72 20.32
CA ILE A 67 -19.97 2.48 21.21
C ILE A 67 -19.52 1.90 22.56
N PHE A 68 -18.51 1.01 22.53
CA PHE A 68 -18.09 0.20 23.67
C PHE A 68 -16.61 0.41 24.05
N GLY A 69 -15.97 1.48 23.58
CA GLY A 69 -14.53 1.68 23.70
C GLY A 69 -14.03 1.94 25.13
N CYS A 70 -14.72 2.79 25.88
CA CYS A 70 -14.35 3.18 27.24
C CYS A 70 -15.58 3.24 28.16
N SER A 71 -15.35 3.09 29.46
CA SER A 71 -16.37 3.39 30.48
C SER A 71 -15.83 4.31 31.57
N PHE A 72 -16.74 5.02 32.25
CA PHE A 72 -16.41 5.88 33.38
C PHE A 72 -16.74 5.13 34.65
N ASN A 73 -15.76 5.03 35.54
CA ASN A 73 -15.97 4.53 36.89
C ASN A 73 -16.67 5.58 37.75
N THR A 74 -17.24 5.14 38.87
CA THR A 74 -17.93 6.01 39.84
C THR A 74 -17.01 7.03 40.52
N ASP A 75 -15.69 6.81 40.49
CA ASP A 75 -14.66 7.72 40.97
C ASP A 75 -14.23 8.77 39.93
N GLY A 76 -14.80 8.73 38.72
CA GLY A 76 -14.46 9.60 37.60
C GLY A 76 -13.25 9.15 36.78
N SER A 77 -12.62 8.02 37.12
CA SER A 77 -11.54 7.43 36.31
C SER A 77 -12.10 6.83 35.01
N ILE A 78 -11.31 6.87 33.94
CA ILE A 78 -11.65 6.30 32.64
C ILE A 78 -10.99 4.93 32.55
N THR A 79 -11.79 3.89 32.34
CA THR A 79 -11.30 2.55 32.04
C THR A 79 -11.48 2.26 30.56
N VAL A 80 -10.46 1.65 29.96
CA VAL A 80 -10.46 1.12 28.59
C VAL A 80 -11.28 -0.18 28.45
N GLU A 81 -11.87 -0.64 29.55
CA GLU A 81 -12.80 -1.76 29.57
C GLU A 81 -14.22 -1.22 29.70
N SER A 82 -15.12 -1.71 28.84
CA SER A 82 -16.54 -1.40 28.94
C SER A 82 -17.18 -2.28 30.02
N ALA A 83 -17.98 -1.69 30.90
CA ALA A 83 -18.69 -2.41 31.95
C ALA A 83 -19.80 -3.34 31.41
N THR A 84 -20.29 -3.11 30.19
CA THR A 84 -21.45 -3.79 29.60
C THR A 84 -21.08 -4.89 28.59
N PHE A 85 -19.89 -4.80 27.99
CA PHE A 85 -19.40 -5.74 26.98
C PHE A 85 -17.88 -5.91 27.06
N GLN A 86 -17.42 -7.14 27.33
CA GLN A 86 -15.99 -7.45 27.39
C GLN A 86 -15.43 -7.62 25.97
N ILE A 87 -14.77 -6.58 25.47
CA ILE A 87 -14.04 -6.59 24.19
C ILE A 87 -12.72 -7.35 24.34
N TYR A 88 -12.02 -7.12 25.45
CA TYR A 88 -10.74 -7.75 25.77
C TYR A 88 -10.96 -9.01 26.61
N PRO A 89 -10.11 -10.04 26.47
CA PRO A 89 -8.89 -10.10 25.65
C PRO A 89 -9.12 -10.57 24.19
N THR A 90 -10.34 -10.99 23.83
CA THR A 90 -10.65 -11.57 22.51
C THR A 90 -10.22 -10.67 21.37
N TRP A 91 -10.40 -9.35 21.52
CA TRP A 91 -9.98 -8.38 20.52
C TRP A 91 -8.48 -8.34 20.29
N ASP A 92 -7.64 -8.58 21.30
CA ASP A 92 -6.18 -8.57 21.13
C ASP A 92 -5.73 -9.68 20.18
N TYR A 93 -6.33 -10.87 20.31
CA TYR A 93 -6.09 -11.98 19.39
C TYR A 93 -6.61 -11.70 17.98
N LEU A 94 -7.80 -11.11 17.87
CA LEU A 94 -8.38 -10.76 16.58
C LEU A 94 -7.54 -9.68 15.89
N ASN A 95 -7.10 -8.66 16.63
CA ASN A 95 -6.22 -7.61 16.16
C ASN A 95 -4.88 -8.21 15.72
N LEU A 96 -4.25 -9.06 16.53
CA LEU A 96 -3.03 -9.76 16.12
C LEU A 96 -3.22 -10.52 14.79
N ALA A 97 -4.34 -11.24 14.63
CA ALA A 97 -4.61 -12.00 13.42
C ALA A 97 -4.90 -11.11 12.20
N LEU A 98 -5.86 -10.17 12.30
CA LEU A 98 -6.37 -9.37 11.18
C LEU A 98 -5.47 -8.18 10.83
N TYR A 99 -4.81 -7.59 11.82
CA TYR A 99 -3.95 -6.42 11.62
C TYR A 99 -2.50 -6.81 11.31
N ASN A 100 -1.97 -7.87 11.93
CA ASN A 100 -0.57 -8.25 11.76
C ASN A 100 -0.40 -9.49 10.89
N CYS A 101 -0.86 -10.65 11.37
CA CYS A 101 -0.52 -11.94 10.76
C CYS A 101 -1.04 -12.07 9.33
N ALA A 102 -2.33 -11.81 9.09
CA ALA A 102 -2.92 -11.95 7.76
C ALA A 102 -2.32 -10.94 6.75
N PRO A 103 -2.22 -9.63 7.05
CA PRO A 103 -1.56 -8.68 6.16
C PRO A 103 -0.10 -9.04 5.89
N PHE A 104 0.65 -9.46 6.91
CA PHE A 104 2.05 -9.87 6.76
C PHE A 104 2.20 -11.07 5.82
N ILE A 105 1.45 -12.15 6.03
CA ILE A 105 1.50 -13.34 5.18
C ILE A 105 1.19 -12.97 3.72
N LEU A 106 0.14 -12.17 3.49
CA LEU A 106 -0.22 -11.72 2.14
C LEU A 106 0.87 -10.85 1.51
N MET A 107 1.44 -9.90 2.26
CA MET A 107 2.55 -9.07 1.79
C MET A 107 3.76 -9.94 1.40
N VAL A 108 4.12 -10.95 2.21
CA VAL A 108 5.22 -11.88 1.89
C VAL A 108 4.93 -12.66 0.62
N ILE A 109 3.71 -13.20 0.46
CA ILE A 109 3.31 -13.94 -0.75
C ILE A 109 3.43 -13.05 -1.99
N PHE A 110 2.83 -11.85 -1.96
CA PHE A 110 2.84 -10.94 -3.11
C PHE A 110 4.24 -10.43 -3.43
N ASN A 111 5.03 -10.04 -2.42
CA ASN A 111 6.40 -9.59 -2.63
C ASN A 111 7.31 -10.71 -3.15
N SER A 112 7.12 -11.95 -2.70
CA SER A 112 7.82 -13.12 -3.25
C SER A 112 7.47 -13.32 -4.73
N GLY A 113 6.20 -13.20 -5.08
CA GLY A 113 5.74 -13.23 -6.48
C GLY A 113 6.34 -12.13 -7.34
N VAL A 114 6.40 -10.89 -6.83
CA VAL A 114 7.05 -9.74 -7.47
C VAL A 114 8.52 -10.05 -7.76
N ILE A 115 9.28 -10.52 -6.77
CA ILE A 115 10.69 -10.87 -6.92
C ILE A 115 10.87 -11.98 -7.96
N TYR A 116 10.06 -13.04 -7.88
CA TYR A 116 10.08 -14.15 -8.84
C TYR A 116 9.88 -13.66 -10.28
N HIS A 117 8.86 -12.83 -10.51
CA HIS A 117 8.59 -12.26 -11.83
C HIS A 117 9.72 -11.35 -12.30
N LEU A 118 10.30 -10.51 -11.43
CA LEU A 118 11.44 -9.66 -11.78
C LEU A 118 12.67 -10.47 -12.19
N ILE A 119 12.98 -11.56 -11.47
CA ILE A 119 14.11 -12.45 -11.81
C ILE A 119 13.86 -13.14 -13.15
N ARG A 120 12.66 -13.70 -13.36
CA ARG A 120 12.29 -14.34 -14.62
C ARG A 120 12.39 -13.37 -15.78
N LEU A 121 11.90 -12.15 -15.60
CA LEU A 121 11.90 -11.10 -16.60
C LEU A 121 13.32 -10.62 -16.94
N ARG A 122 14.21 -10.53 -15.94
CA ARG A 122 15.63 -10.25 -16.15
C ARG A 122 16.30 -11.32 -17.00
N ARG A 123 15.94 -12.60 -16.79
CA ARG A 123 16.50 -13.72 -17.55
C ARG A 123 16.01 -13.77 -19.00
N THR A 124 14.77 -13.33 -19.27
CA THR A 124 14.19 -13.34 -20.62
C THR A 124 14.40 -12.06 -21.41
N SER A 125 14.65 -10.92 -20.76
CA SER A 125 14.79 -9.60 -21.41
C SER A 125 16.19 -9.02 -21.30
N THR A 126 17.18 -9.78 -21.77
CA THR A 126 18.60 -9.37 -21.89
C THR A 126 18.82 -8.13 -22.80
N VAL A 127 17.77 -7.51 -23.37
CA VAL A 127 17.89 -6.58 -24.52
C VAL A 127 17.19 -5.20 -24.37
N GLN A 128 16.43 -4.86 -23.32
CA GLN A 128 15.77 -3.53 -23.29
C GLN A 128 15.92 -2.72 -21.98
N ASN A 129 16.58 -1.56 -22.15
CA ASN A 129 16.92 -0.51 -21.19
C ASN A 129 15.73 0.21 -20.51
N SER A 130 14.48 -0.20 -20.75
CA SER A 130 13.27 0.50 -20.29
C SER A 130 12.73 0.06 -18.91
N ARG A 131 13.36 -0.92 -18.24
CA ARG A 131 12.78 -1.59 -17.05
C ARG A 131 13.39 -1.25 -15.69
N ILE A 132 14.28 -0.27 -15.60
CA ILE A 132 15.00 0.06 -14.36
C ILE A 132 14.07 0.61 -13.25
N GLN A 133 12.91 1.18 -13.59
CA GLN A 133 11.98 1.78 -12.60
C GLN A 133 11.26 0.78 -11.69
N HIS A 134 11.03 -0.48 -12.09
CA HIS A 134 10.26 -1.44 -11.25
C HIS A 134 11.07 -2.04 -10.08
N ARG A 135 12.40 -2.00 -10.17
CA ARG A 135 13.31 -2.58 -9.17
C ARG A 135 13.35 -1.81 -7.83
N PRO A 136 13.52 -0.47 -7.80
CA PRO A 136 13.54 0.27 -6.53
C PRO A 136 12.22 0.13 -5.77
N ILE A 137 11.08 0.22 -6.47
CA ILE A 137 9.74 0.05 -5.89
C ILE A 137 9.59 -1.30 -5.17
N SER A 138 10.05 -2.38 -5.81
CA SER A 138 9.94 -3.73 -5.25
C SER A 138 10.84 -3.94 -4.03
N ILE A 139 12.05 -3.37 -4.05
CA ILE A 139 12.97 -3.39 -2.89
C ILE A 139 12.36 -2.64 -1.72
N THR A 140 11.78 -1.47 -1.96
CA THR A 140 11.10 -0.68 -0.93
C THR A 140 9.92 -1.43 -0.30
N LEU A 141 9.10 -2.13 -1.10
CA LEU A 141 7.99 -2.93 -0.57
C LEU A 141 8.48 -4.07 0.35
N VAL A 142 9.58 -4.72 -0.01
CA VAL A 142 10.19 -5.76 0.83
C VAL A 142 10.71 -5.16 2.14
N ILE A 143 11.47 -4.05 2.07
CA ILE A 143 12.00 -3.37 3.26
C ILE A 143 10.87 -2.94 4.20
N THR A 144 9.84 -2.30 3.66
CA THR A 144 8.69 -1.83 4.45
C THR A 144 7.87 -2.97 5.04
N THR A 145 7.87 -4.16 4.42
CA THR A 145 7.24 -5.38 4.97
C THR A 145 8.02 -5.95 6.14
N PHE A 146 9.35 -5.99 6.06
CA PHE A 146 10.18 -6.41 7.19
C PHE A 146 10.13 -5.42 8.35
N LEU A 147 10.16 -4.11 8.05
CA LEU A 147 9.99 -3.08 9.06
C LEU A 147 8.62 -3.17 9.74
N PHE A 148 7.56 -3.45 8.98
CA PHE A 148 6.23 -3.72 9.55
C PHE A 148 6.32 -4.84 10.58
N LEU A 149 6.85 -6.01 10.19
CA LEU A 149 6.96 -7.16 11.08
C LEU A 149 7.73 -6.84 12.36
N ILE A 150 8.92 -6.25 12.22
CA ILE A 150 9.82 -6.03 13.36
C ILE A 150 9.23 -5.02 14.35
N MET A 151 8.48 -4.04 13.87
CA MET A 151 8.00 -2.95 14.72
C MET A 151 6.56 -3.13 15.21
N THR A 152 5.70 -3.90 14.53
CA THR A 152 4.28 -4.04 14.92
C THR A 152 3.95 -5.37 15.60
N ILE A 153 4.63 -6.47 15.24
CA ILE A 153 4.34 -7.79 15.81
C ILE A 153 4.73 -7.87 17.29
N PRO A 154 5.92 -7.39 17.74
CA PRO A 154 6.29 -7.50 19.15
C PRO A 154 5.28 -6.83 20.10
N GLY A 155 4.77 -5.65 19.75
CA GLY A 155 3.74 -4.96 20.54
C GLY A 155 2.45 -5.77 20.63
N THR A 156 1.93 -6.23 19.50
CA THR A 156 0.66 -6.98 19.49
C THR A 156 0.77 -8.36 20.15
N VAL A 157 1.91 -9.05 20.03
CA VAL A 157 2.19 -10.28 20.77
C VAL A 157 2.33 -10.01 22.27
N GLY A 158 2.99 -8.91 22.64
CA GLY A 158 3.12 -8.45 24.03
C GLY A 158 1.77 -8.29 24.70
N TYR A 159 0.84 -7.53 24.08
CA TYR A 159 -0.51 -7.34 24.62
C TYR A 159 -1.35 -8.62 24.60
N ALA A 160 -1.30 -9.41 23.52
CA ALA A 160 -2.14 -10.61 23.40
C ALA A 160 -1.77 -11.73 24.39
N PHE A 161 -0.48 -11.92 24.68
CA PHE A 161 -0.01 -13.06 25.46
C PHE A 161 0.61 -12.69 26.82
N PHE A 162 1.11 -11.47 26.96
CA PHE A 162 1.91 -11.06 28.12
C PHE A 162 1.32 -9.88 28.90
N SER A 163 0.10 -9.43 28.59
CA SER A 163 -0.55 -8.31 29.29
C SER A 163 -0.64 -8.49 30.81
N ASN A 164 -0.80 -9.73 31.29
CA ASN A 164 -0.92 -10.02 32.72
C ASN A 164 0.42 -10.32 33.43
N THR A 165 1.52 -10.48 32.68
CA THR A 165 2.80 -10.99 33.23
C THR A 165 3.98 -10.07 32.95
N ALA A 166 3.97 -9.33 31.84
CA ALA A 166 4.99 -8.34 31.53
C ALA A 166 4.79 -7.08 32.37
N SER A 167 5.90 -6.40 32.65
CA SER A 167 5.84 -5.04 33.21
C SER A 167 5.24 -4.08 32.19
N ASP A 168 4.37 -3.18 32.66
CA ASP A 168 3.78 -2.10 31.85
C ASP A 168 4.84 -1.32 31.05
N THR A 169 6.04 -1.15 31.61
CA THR A 169 7.15 -0.48 30.92
C THR A 169 7.56 -1.19 29.63
N ILE A 170 7.59 -2.53 29.64
CA ILE A 170 7.93 -3.33 28.45
C ILE A 170 6.81 -3.21 27.42
N LEU A 171 5.56 -3.30 27.85
CA LEU A 171 4.40 -3.18 26.95
C LEU A 171 4.36 -1.80 26.28
N TYR A 172 4.54 -0.72 27.05
CA TYR A 172 4.60 0.64 26.50
C TYR A 172 5.79 0.87 25.57
N PHE A 173 6.94 0.25 25.85
CA PHE A 173 8.08 0.30 24.93
C PHE A 173 7.75 -0.36 23.59
N LEU A 174 7.15 -1.56 23.62
CA LEU A 174 6.76 -2.28 22.41
C LEU A 174 5.65 -1.55 21.64
N ASP A 175 4.71 -0.93 22.35
CA ASP A 175 3.68 -0.07 21.75
C ASP A 175 4.30 1.17 21.09
N GLY A 176 5.30 1.77 21.75
CA GLY A 176 6.09 2.87 21.19
C GLY A 176 6.79 2.51 19.87
N LEU A 177 7.30 1.28 19.73
CA LEU A 177 7.85 0.79 18.47
C LEU A 177 6.79 0.72 17.37
N LEU A 178 5.60 0.20 17.70
CA LEU A 178 4.48 0.12 16.77
C LEU A 178 4.09 1.50 16.24
N TYR A 179 3.93 2.50 17.12
CA TYR A 179 3.61 3.87 16.68
C TYR A 179 4.73 4.53 15.89
N SER A 180 5.98 4.33 16.32
CA SER A 180 7.15 4.86 15.63
C SER A 180 7.17 4.39 14.17
N TYR A 181 6.82 3.13 13.92
CA TYR A 181 6.70 2.62 12.56
C TYR A 181 5.63 3.35 11.73
N HIS A 182 4.44 3.60 12.29
CA HIS A 182 3.39 4.34 11.59
C HIS A 182 3.84 5.77 11.26
N THR A 183 4.48 6.46 12.20
CA THR A 183 5.04 7.80 11.98
C THR A 183 6.14 7.80 10.91
N LEU A 184 7.06 6.82 10.96
CA LEU A 184 8.17 6.70 10.02
C LEU A 184 7.73 6.23 8.62
N SER A 185 6.57 5.59 8.51
CA SER A 185 6.10 5.08 7.23
C SER A 185 5.93 6.18 6.16
N PHE A 186 5.43 7.35 6.54
CA PHE A 186 5.25 8.46 5.62
C PHE A 186 6.58 9.05 5.10
N PRO A 187 7.56 9.41 5.96
CA PRO A 187 8.91 9.78 5.53
C PRO A 187 9.56 8.70 4.66
N LEU A 188 9.41 7.43 5.01
CA LEU A 188 9.92 6.32 4.21
C LEU A 188 9.35 6.36 2.79
N TYR A 189 8.04 6.53 2.61
CA TYR A 189 7.44 6.67 1.28
C TYR A 189 7.96 7.88 0.52
N ILE A 190 8.10 9.04 1.17
CA ILE A 190 8.66 10.25 0.53
C ILE A 190 10.09 10.04 0.03
N ILE A 191 10.92 9.39 0.85
CA ILE A 191 12.35 9.20 0.53
C ILE A 191 12.53 8.13 -0.56
N THR A 192 11.68 7.10 -0.56
CA THR A 192 11.88 5.91 -1.40
C THR A 192 11.08 5.90 -2.71
N PHE A 193 9.98 6.65 -2.81
CA PHE A 193 9.13 6.70 -4.00
C PHE A 193 9.19 8.07 -4.68
N ASP A 194 9.94 8.15 -5.78
CA ASP A 194 10.06 9.36 -6.59
C ASP A 194 8.72 9.84 -7.14
N GLU A 195 7.86 8.92 -7.59
CA GLU A 195 6.52 9.25 -8.07
C GLU A 195 5.65 9.85 -6.95
N PHE A 196 5.69 9.25 -5.75
CA PHE A 196 4.93 9.74 -4.59
C PHE A 196 5.41 11.13 -4.19
N ARG A 197 6.73 11.34 -4.15
CA ARG A 197 7.35 12.63 -3.87
C ARG A 197 6.92 13.68 -4.91
N ARG A 198 6.94 13.33 -6.20
CA ARG A 198 6.51 14.24 -7.28
C ARG A 198 5.04 14.60 -7.17
N GLU A 199 4.16 13.62 -6.96
CA GLU A 199 2.72 13.86 -6.80
C GLU A 199 2.42 14.68 -5.54
N GLY A 200 3.10 14.40 -4.42
CA GLY A 200 2.99 15.17 -3.18
C GLY A 200 3.39 16.63 -3.38
N PHE A 201 4.53 16.89 -4.05
CA PHE A 201 4.93 18.26 -4.38
C PHE A 201 3.96 18.93 -5.35
N GLU A 202 3.42 18.22 -6.34
CA GLU A 202 2.41 18.76 -7.26
C GLU A 202 1.11 19.17 -6.54
N ILE A 203 0.68 18.39 -5.54
CA ILE A 203 -0.48 18.73 -4.70
C ILE A 203 -0.20 19.98 -3.85
N ILE A 204 0.98 20.06 -3.21
CA ILE A 204 1.36 21.19 -2.35
C ILE A 204 1.59 22.47 -3.16
N THR A 205 2.19 22.36 -4.34
CA THR A 205 2.49 23.51 -5.22
C THR A 205 1.34 23.91 -6.14
N CYS A 206 0.20 23.18 -6.09
CA CYS A 206 -1.00 23.43 -6.89
C CYS A 206 -0.76 23.57 -8.42
N ASN A 207 0.34 23.01 -8.94
CA ASN A 207 0.77 23.24 -10.33
C ASN A 207 0.09 22.28 -11.34
N ARG A 208 -1.19 22.00 -11.11
CA ARG A 208 -1.96 20.95 -11.81
C ARG A 208 -2.32 21.32 -13.25
N ASN A 209 -2.22 22.60 -13.63
CA ASN A 209 -2.65 23.10 -14.93
C ASN A 209 -1.71 22.83 -16.11
N ASN A 210 -0.48 22.34 -15.89
CA ASN A 210 0.52 22.23 -16.97
C ASN A 210 0.65 20.84 -17.61
N ARG A 211 -0.11 19.82 -17.20
CA ARG A 211 -0.14 18.53 -17.91
C ARG A 211 -1.29 18.46 -18.90
N ARG A 212 -1.11 19.13 -20.04
CA ARG A 212 -1.76 18.69 -21.28
C ARG A 212 -1.20 17.29 -21.55
N VAL A 213 -2.05 16.26 -21.53
CA VAL A 213 -1.70 14.93 -22.02
C VAL A 213 -1.41 15.10 -23.51
N VAL A 214 -0.15 15.32 -23.85
CA VAL A 214 0.31 15.26 -25.24
C VAL A 214 0.15 13.78 -25.61
N PRO A 215 -0.71 13.43 -26.58
CA PRO A 215 -0.72 12.08 -27.12
C PRO A 215 0.71 11.79 -27.58
N GLN A 216 1.29 10.66 -27.17
CA GLN A 216 2.48 10.17 -27.83
C GLN A 216 2.09 9.89 -29.27
N THR A 217 2.26 10.89 -30.14
CA THR A 217 2.28 10.69 -31.58
C THR A 217 3.43 9.73 -31.80
N GLN A 218 3.09 8.45 -32.03
CA GLN A 218 4.05 7.49 -32.55
C GLN A 218 4.56 8.08 -33.85
N THR A 219 5.76 8.66 -33.80
CA THR A 219 6.52 9.03 -34.98
C THR A 219 6.95 7.70 -35.60
N GLN A 220 6.07 7.11 -36.40
CA GLN A 220 6.47 6.11 -37.38
C GLN A 220 7.25 6.85 -38.48
N THR A 221 8.53 7.10 -38.23
CA THR A 221 9.47 7.46 -39.27
C THR A 221 9.84 6.22 -40.07
N GLY A 222 9.14 6.06 -41.21
CA GLY A 222 9.70 5.75 -42.53
C GLY A 222 10.37 4.40 -42.76
N VAL A 223 9.81 3.60 -43.68
CA VAL A 223 10.41 3.32 -45.01
C VAL A 223 9.26 2.94 -45.95
N ALA A 224 8.87 3.83 -46.87
CA ALA A 224 8.11 3.46 -48.06
C ALA A 224 8.86 4.00 -49.28
N LEU A 225 9.28 3.05 -50.12
CA LEU A 225 10.07 3.21 -51.34
C LEU A 225 9.61 4.37 -52.23
N GLN A 226 10.54 5.27 -52.57
CA GLN A 226 10.50 6.07 -53.80
C GLN A 226 11.65 5.64 -54.71
N THR A 227 11.36 4.83 -55.73
CA THR A 227 12.15 4.57 -56.96
C THR A 227 11.39 3.45 -57.71
N ILE A 228 10.95 3.48 -58.97
CA ILE A 228 11.32 4.14 -60.22
C ILE A 228 10.06 4.11 -61.12
N ASN A 229 9.61 5.26 -61.65
CA ASN A 229 8.75 5.28 -62.85
C ASN A 229 9.59 5.82 -64.01
N SER A 230 10.29 4.91 -64.69
CA SER A 230 10.90 5.20 -65.99
C SER A 230 9.85 5.00 -67.08
N THR A 231 9.41 6.14 -67.61
CA THR A 231 8.63 6.36 -68.82
C THR A 231 9.16 5.51 -69.98
N LYS A 232 8.36 4.54 -70.45
CA LYS A 232 8.53 3.93 -71.78
C LYS A 232 7.85 4.84 -72.80
N VAL A 233 8.63 5.64 -73.52
CA VAL A 233 8.24 6.22 -74.81
C VAL A 233 8.64 5.20 -75.88
N ILE A 234 7.65 4.56 -76.49
CA ILE A 234 7.84 3.73 -77.69
C ILE A 234 7.46 4.62 -78.87
N THR A 235 8.46 5.10 -79.60
CA THR A 235 8.31 5.67 -80.94
C THR A 235 8.60 4.55 -81.93
N ILE A 236 7.58 4.07 -82.65
CA ILE A 236 7.76 3.19 -83.81
C ILE A 236 7.90 4.09 -85.04
N ALA A 237 9.06 4.01 -85.67
CA ALA A 237 9.28 4.49 -87.03
C ALA A 237 9.36 3.27 -87.96
N ARG A 238 8.38 3.11 -88.83
CA ARG A 238 8.51 2.71 -90.25
C ARG A 238 7.13 2.65 -90.89
#